data_AF-A0A235HP27-F1
#
_entry.id   AF-A0A235HP27-F1
#
_cell.length_a   1.000
_cell.length_b   1.000
_cell.length_c   1.000
_cell.angle_alpha   90.00
_cell.angle_beta   90.00
_cell.angle_gamma   90.00
#
_symmetry.space_group_name_H-M   'P 1'
#
loop_
_entity.id
_entity.type
_entity.pdbx_description
1 polymer ?
#
loop_
_entity_poly.entity_id
_entity_poly.type
_entity_poly.pdbx_seq_one_letter_code
_entity_poly.pdbx_strand_id
1 'polypeptide(L)'
;MRRDTIFYKLFKQFPGLLFELVDEPPPEAENYQFESVEVKETAFRIDGVFLPPADAVSKTVFFAEVQFQKDEDLYHRFFSELFLFLYRNSIRYDDWFGV
;
A
#
# COMPACT_ATOMS: atom_id res chain seq x y z
N MET A 1 9.18 15.65 -0.95
CA MET A 1 8.96 14.56 0.03
C MET A 1 10.29 14.21 0.69
N ARG A 2 10.54 14.63 1.94
CA ARG A 2 11.83 14.37 2.65
C ARG A 2 11.62 13.81 4.06
N ARG A 3 10.46 13.24 4.41
CA ARG A 3 10.15 12.96 5.83
C ARG A 3 9.40 11.67 6.15
N ASP A 4 9.55 10.60 5.37
CA ASP A 4 8.84 9.34 5.72
C ASP A 4 9.76 8.13 5.86
N THR A 5 11.07 8.36 6.00
CA THR A 5 12.05 7.27 6.08
C THR A 5 11.83 6.36 7.28
N ILE A 6 11.22 6.85 8.37
CA ILE A 6 10.98 6.04 9.57
C ILE A 6 9.80 5.08 9.38
N PHE A 7 8.67 5.55 8.85
CA PHE A 7 7.50 4.69 8.58
C PHE A 7 7.79 3.72 7.44
N TYR A 8 8.48 4.19 6.39
CA TYR A 8 8.96 3.31 5.33
C TYR A 8 9.84 2.19 5.91
N LYS A 9 10.80 2.51 6.79
CA LYS A 9 11.64 1.49 7.45
C LYS A 9 10.82 0.60 8.39
N LEU A 10 9.88 1.17 9.13
CA LEU A 10 9.03 0.45 10.08
C LEU A 10 8.19 -0.60 9.36
N PHE A 11 7.42 -0.23 8.35
CA PHE A 11 6.59 -1.17 7.59
C PHE A 11 7.43 -2.11 6.73
N LYS A 12 8.61 -1.70 6.26
CA LYS A 12 9.55 -2.61 5.58
C LYS A 12 10.10 -3.68 6.51
N GLN A 13 10.29 -3.37 7.80
CA GLN A 13 10.78 -4.33 8.79
C GLN A 13 9.65 -5.15 9.43
N PHE A 14 8.48 -4.54 9.58
CA PHE A 14 7.30 -5.11 10.23
C PHE A 14 6.02 -4.75 9.43
N PRO A 15 5.77 -5.41 8.29
CA PRO A 15 4.56 -5.18 7.50
C PRO A 15 3.28 -5.48 8.28
N GLY A 16 3.35 -6.44 9.20
CA GLY A 16 2.27 -6.87 10.08
C GLY A 16 1.61 -5.75 10.89
N LEU A 17 2.32 -4.66 11.19
CA LEU A 17 1.81 -3.55 12.00
C LEU A 17 0.58 -2.87 11.41
N LEU A 18 0.42 -2.89 10.08
CA LEU A 18 -0.79 -2.36 9.47
C LEU A 18 -2.03 -3.14 9.92
N PHE A 19 -1.89 -4.46 10.04
CA PHE A 19 -3.00 -5.37 10.34
C PHE A 19 -3.43 -5.35 11.80
N GLU A 20 -2.66 -4.72 12.69
CA GLU A 20 -3.12 -4.40 14.05
C GLU A 20 -4.16 -3.27 14.05
N LEU A 21 -4.24 -2.48 12.98
CA LEU A 21 -5.21 -1.41 12.80
C LEU A 21 -6.44 -1.84 11.99
N VAL A 22 -6.41 -3.05 11.43
CA VAL A 22 -7.50 -3.61 10.63
C VAL A 22 -8.33 -4.52 11.53
N ASP A 23 -9.65 -4.29 11.61
CA ASP A 23 -10.55 -5.07 12.47
C ASP A 23 -10.58 -6.56 12.09
N GLU A 24 -10.53 -6.87 10.79
CA GLU A 24 -10.55 -8.23 10.24
C GLU A 24 -9.35 -8.46 9.31
N PRO A 25 -8.15 -8.74 9.84
CA PRO A 25 -6.98 -8.98 9.01
C PRO A 25 -7.03 -10.35 8.33
N PRO A 26 -6.45 -10.50 7.13
CA PRO A 26 -6.36 -11.79 6.45
C PRO A 26 -5.51 -12.79 7.25
N PRO A 27 -5.78 -14.11 7.15
CA PRO A 27 -4.99 -15.14 7.85
C PRO A 27 -3.49 -15.06 7.56
N GLU A 28 -3.12 -14.62 6.36
CA GLU A 28 -1.75 -14.49 5.88
C GLU A 28 -1.14 -13.10 6.12
N ALA A 29 -1.74 -12.27 6.99
CA ALA A 29 -1.30 -10.89 7.29
C ALA A 29 0.21 -10.74 7.57
N GLU A 30 0.81 -11.69 8.31
CA GLU A 30 2.24 -11.67 8.63
C GLU A 30 3.16 -11.83 7.41
N ASN A 31 2.63 -12.40 6.32
CA ASN A 31 3.39 -12.69 5.10
C ASN A 31 3.26 -11.60 4.02
N TYR A 32 2.55 -10.51 4.32
CA TYR A 32 2.44 -9.38 3.40
C TYR A 32 3.79 -8.67 3.25
N GLN A 33 4.04 -8.17 2.05
CA GLN A 33 5.28 -7.45 1.72
C GLN A 33 4.98 -5.98 1.49
N PHE A 34 5.73 -5.12 2.18
CA PHE A 34 5.66 -3.68 1.99
C PHE A 34 6.62 -3.22 0.89
N GLU A 35 6.08 -2.62 -0.17
CA GLU A 35 6.84 -2.12 -1.33
C GLU A 35 6.45 -0.69 -1.72
N SER A 36 7.44 0.02 -2.28
CA SER A 36 7.21 1.25 -3.04
C SER A 36 7.21 0.91 -4.53
N VAL A 37 6.09 1.18 -5.20
CA VAL A 37 5.89 0.82 -6.60
C VAL A 37 6.07 2.07 -7.45
N GLU A 38 7.15 2.09 -8.22
CA GLU A 38 7.46 3.18 -9.14
C GLU A 38 7.19 2.77 -10.59
N VAL A 39 6.41 3.58 -11.30
CA VAL A 39 6.07 3.40 -12.70
C VAL A 39 6.80 4.46 -13.53
N LYS A 40 7.76 3.98 -14.33
CA LYS A 40 8.70 4.81 -15.10
C LYS A 40 8.06 5.67 -16.19
N GLU A 41 6.96 5.23 -16.80
CA GLU A 41 6.34 5.95 -17.93
C GLU A 41 5.62 7.24 -17.50
N THR A 42 5.11 7.29 -16.27
CA THR A 42 4.30 8.41 -15.77
C THR A 42 4.96 9.15 -14.59
N ALA A 43 6.24 8.87 -14.30
CA ALA A 43 6.95 9.38 -13.10
C ALA A 43 6.11 9.19 -11.82
N PHE A 44 5.44 8.05 -11.77
CA PHE A 44 4.43 7.73 -10.78
C PHE A 44 5.04 6.88 -9.69
N ARG A 45 4.80 7.21 -8.42
CA ARG A 45 5.31 6.42 -7.30
C ARG A 45 4.27 6.35 -6.20
N ILE A 46 3.94 5.13 -5.79
CA ILE A 46 3.13 4.88 -4.60
C ILE A 46 4.01 4.18 -3.56
N ASP A 47 4.23 4.83 -2.43
CA ASP A 47 5.25 4.42 -1.46
C ASP A 47 4.73 3.38 -0.44
N GLY A 48 3.41 3.32 -0.25
CA GLY A 48 2.79 2.48 0.77
C GLY A 48 1.89 1.38 0.21
N VAL A 49 2.48 0.38 -0.45
CA VAL A 49 1.74 -0.77 -0.98
C VAL A 49 2.10 -2.03 -0.21
N PHE A 50 1.10 -2.75 0.27
CA PHE A 50 1.22 -4.03 0.95
C PHE A 50 0.68 -5.12 0.05
N LEU A 51 1.58 -5.96 -0.45
CA LEU A 51 1.29 -7.01 -1.41
C LEU A 51 1.02 -8.34 -0.69
N PRO A 52 -0.07 -9.05 -1.06
CA PRO A 52 -0.36 -10.36 -0.51
C PRO A 52 0.68 -11.39 -0.97
N PRO A 53 0.91 -12.46 -0.20
CA PRO A 53 1.78 -13.56 -0.64
C PRO A 53 1.20 -14.26 -1.88
N ALA A 54 2.06 -14.88 -2.68
CA ALA A 54 1.68 -15.43 -4.00
C ALA A 54 0.63 -16.55 -3.91
N ASP A 55 0.63 -17.27 -2.80
CA ASP A 55 -0.23 -18.40 -2.42
C ASP A 55 -1.40 -18.01 -1.51
N ALA A 56 -1.62 -16.71 -1.27
CA ALA A 56 -2.78 -16.23 -0.51
C ALA A 56 -4.09 -16.69 -1.13
N VAL A 57 -5.04 -17.12 -0.29
CA VAL A 57 -6.39 -17.51 -0.73
C VAL A 57 -7.15 -16.31 -1.30
N SER A 58 -6.94 -15.12 -0.73
CA SER A 58 -7.45 -13.85 -1.23
C SER A 58 -6.30 -12.92 -1.54
N LYS A 59 -6.21 -12.43 -2.78
CA LYS A 59 -5.17 -11.49 -3.21
C LYS A 59 -5.63 -10.06 -3.03
N THR A 60 -5.90 -9.69 -1.79
CA THR A 60 -6.25 -8.30 -1.42
C THR A 60 -4.97 -7.47 -1.30
N VAL A 61 -4.93 -6.28 -1.91
CA VAL A 61 -3.81 -5.34 -1.75
C VAL A 61 -4.20 -4.26 -0.75
N PHE A 62 -3.32 -3.97 0.21
CA PHE A 62 -3.53 -2.86 1.13
C PHE A 62 -2.67 -1.67 0.74
N PHE A 63 -3.24 -0.48 0.84
CA PHE A 63 -2.56 0.79 0.62
C PHE A 63 -2.56 1.58 1.92
N ALA A 64 -1.43 2.19 2.28
CA ALA A 64 -1.38 3.09 3.43
C ALA A 64 -0.56 4.33 3.12
N GLU A 65 -1.12 5.50 3.43
CA GLU A 65 -0.42 6.78 3.25
C GLU A 65 -0.37 7.54 4.59
N VAL A 66 0.84 7.81 5.07
CA VAL A 66 1.04 8.46 6.37
C VAL A 66 1.18 9.96 6.19
N GLN A 67 0.23 10.72 6.71
CA GLN A 67 0.24 12.18 6.65
C GLN A 67 0.76 12.82 7.96
N PHE A 68 1.96 13.40 7.93
CA PHE A 68 2.51 14.16 9.07
C PHE A 68 2.16 15.64 9.07
N GLN A 69 1.97 16.21 7.89
CA GLN A 69 1.61 17.62 7.69
C GLN A 69 0.39 17.64 6.79
N LYS A 70 -0.52 18.57 7.09
CA LYS A 70 -1.69 18.77 6.24
C LYS A 70 -1.23 19.04 4.80
N ASP A 71 -1.70 18.20 3.92
CA ASP A 71 -1.53 18.24 2.48
C ASP A 71 -2.95 18.19 1.92
N GLU A 72 -3.41 19.31 1.35
CA GLU A 72 -4.78 19.45 0.84
C GLU A 72 -5.01 18.61 -0.41
N ASP A 73 -3.93 18.24 -1.10
CA ASP A 73 -3.95 17.42 -2.30
C ASP A 73 -3.74 15.93 -1.99
N LEU A 74 -3.58 15.54 -0.71
CA LEU A 74 -3.29 14.16 -0.31
C LEU A 74 -4.25 13.15 -0.95
N TYR A 75 -5.55 13.33 -0.74
CA TYR A 75 -6.55 12.40 -1.25
C TYR A 75 -6.59 12.40 -2.78
N HIS A 76 -6.47 13.56 -3.42
CA HIS A 76 -6.43 13.67 -4.88
C HIS A 76 -5.27 12.87 -5.46
N ARG A 77 -4.07 13.02 -4.87
CA ARG A 77 -2.88 12.25 -5.24
C ARG A 77 -3.07 10.76 -4.94
N PHE A 78 -3.40 10.41 -3.70
CA PHE A 78 -3.54 9.03 -3.24
C PHE A 78 -4.56 8.24 -4.05
N PHE A 79 -5.75 8.77 -4.31
CA PHE A 79 -6.76 8.08 -5.11
C PHE A 79 -6.36 7.97 -6.58
N SER A 80 -5.75 9.01 -7.16
CA SER A 80 -5.19 8.93 -8.51
C SER A 80 -4.16 7.80 -8.61
N GLU A 81 -3.34 7.66 -7.57
CA GLU A 81 -2.32 6.63 -7.47
C GLU A 81 -2.87 5.23 -7.28
N LEU A 82 -3.78 5.08 -6.33
CA LEU A 82 -4.48 3.83 -6.08
C LEU A 82 -5.20 3.33 -7.35
N PHE A 83 -5.96 4.19 -8.03
CA PHE A 83 -6.70 3.77 -9.23
C PHE A 83 -5.78 3.42 -10.41
N LEU A 84 -4.67 4.14 -10.59
CA LEU A 84 -3.69 3.80 -11.62
C LEU A 84 -3.04 2.44 -11.33
N PHE A 85 -2.70 2.16 -10.07
CA PHE A 85 -2.17 0.86 -9.67
C PHE A 85 -3.15 -0.27 -9.96
N LEU A 86 -4.42 -0.13 -9.56
CA LEU A 86 -5.46 -1.14 -9.77
C LEU A 86 -5.72 -1.37 -11.25
N TYR A 87 -5.79 -0.31 -12.04
CA TYR A 87 -5.98 -0.42 -13.50
C TYR A 87 -4.90 -1.30 -14.15
N ARG A 88 -3.64 -1.12 -13.77
CA ARG A 88 -2.51 -1.89 -14.32
C ARG A 88 -2.43 -3.32 -13.80
N ASN A 89 -3.02 -3.60 -12.64
CA ASN A 89 -2.99 -4.91 -11.99
C ASN A 89 -4.38 -5.55 -11.87
N SER A 90 -5.31 -5.17 -12.76
CA SER A 90 -6.73 -5.54 -12.70
C SER A 90 -7.03 -7.05 -12.71
N ILE A 91 -6.08 -7.87 -13.16
CA ILE A 91 -6.22 -9.35 -13.23
C ILE A 91 -5.44 -10.03 -12.09
N ARG A 92 -4.59 -9.30 -11.36
CA ARG A 92 -3.65 -9.88 -10.39
C ARG A 92 -4.20 -9.94 -8.97
N TYR A 93 -5.12 -9.04 -8.62
CA TYR A 93 -5.62 -8.86 -7.27
C TYR A 93 -7.15 -8.93 -7.26
N ASP A 94 -7.70 -9.58 -6.24
CA ASP A 94 -9.14 -9.84 -6.14
C ASP A 94 -9.87 -8.63 -5.55
N ASP A 95 -9.22 -7.91 -4.64
CA ASP A 95 -9.78 -6.74 -3.94
C ASP A 95 -8.68 -5.79 -3.46
N TRP A 96 -9.08 -4.65 -2.89
CA TRP A 96 -8.18 -3.68 -2.30
C TRP A 96 -8.73 -3.01 -1.05
N PHE A 97 -7.83 -2.55 -0.18
CA PHE A 97 -8.16 -1.78 1.01
C PHE A 97 -7.22 -0.59 1.17
N GLY A 98 -7.74 0.56 1.61
CA GLY A 98 -6.94 1.76 1.84
C GLY A 98 -7.07 2.23 3.29
N VAL A 99 -5.93 2.49 3.94
CA VAL A 99 -5.82 2.97 5.33
C VAL A 99 -5.14 4.34 5.38
#